data_AF-A0A6A6ZYV5-F1
#
_entry.id   AF-A0A6A6ZYV5-F1
#
_cell.length_a   1.000
_cell.length_b   1.000
_cell.length_c   1.000
_cell.angle_alpha   90.00
_cell.angle_beta   90.00
_cell.angle_gamma   90.00
#
_symmetry.space_group_name_H-M   'P 1'
#
loop_
_entity.id
_entity.type
_entity.pdbx_description
1 polymer ?
#
loop_
_entity_poly.entity_id
_entity_poly.type
_entity_poly.pdbx_seq_one_letter_code
_entity_poly.pdbx_strand_id
1 'polypeptide(L)'
;MSGNQSQGPGLRYPSNKKSIYDRNLNRSKNAELSRAAFAYLFLEMIAYAQKGAKDVGDLEQRLNQQGYPIGLRLLDLLLSRSPNPLASIRPTRILPLLQFIAQQVYKHLFGRPADALERSGTDPGQYMIFDNEPLVNQYISLPKELSSLNCAAFVAGMIEGVCDGAGFPTDGVTAHSVGEQEEGKEGKGMWPGKTVFLIKFKPEVLEREEILGRG
;
A
#
# COMPACT_ATOMS: atom_id res chain seq x y z
N MET A 1 -6.95 -60.68 26.08
CA MET A 1 -7.37 -59.97 24.86
C MET A 1 -7.90 -58.61 25.27
N SER A 2 -7.12 -57.54 25.12
CA SER A 2 -7.59 -56.16 25.33
C SER A 2 -7.30 -55.39 24.06
N GLY A 3 -8.38 -54.90 23.44
CA GLY A 3 -8.41 -54.39 22.08
C GLY A 3 -7.59 -53.12 21.91
N ASN A 4 -6.83 -53.10 20.82
CA ASN A 4 -6.18 -51.93 20.29
C ASN A 4 -7.26 -51.00 19.70
N GLN A 5 -7.62 -49.93 20.41
CA GLN A 5 -8.52 -48.90 19.86
C GLN A 5 -7.77 -48.14 18.78
N SER A 6 -8.19 -48.35 17.52
CA SER A 6 -7.79 -47.58 16.36
C SER A 6 -8.19 -46.11 16.55
N GLN A 7 -7.23 -45.25 16.89
CA GLN A 7 -7.42 -43.80 16.81
C GLN A 7 -7.62 -43.44 15.33
N GLY A 8 -8.85 -43.08 14.97
CA GLY A 8 -9.15 -42.44 13.69
C GLY A 8 -8.35 -41.13 13.52
N PRO A 9 -8.31 -40.54 12.31
CA PRO A 9 -7.54 -39.34 12.03
C PRO A 9 -8.26 -38.12 12.63
N GLY A 10 -8.26 -38.02 13.96
CA GLY A 10 -8.72 -36.84 14.67
C GLY A 10 -7.76 -35.68 14.45
N LEU A 11 -8.29 -34.45 14.47
CA LEU A 11 -7.48 -33.23 14.45
C LEU A 11 -6.36 -33.34 15.49
N ARG A 12 -5.10 -33.24 15.03
CA ARG A 12 -3.93 -33.24 15.91
C ARG A 12 -3.95 -31.97 16.77
N TYR A 13 -4.26 -32.11 18.05
CA TYR A 13 -4.08 -31.04 19.02
C TYR A 13 -2.58 -30.90 19.35
N PRO A 14 -2.02 -29.68 19.41
CA PRO A 14 -0.64 -29.48 19.82
C PRO A 14 -0.40 -30.07 21.23
N SER A 15 0.70 -30.82 21.41
CA SER A 15 1.06 -31.39 22.73
C SER A 15 1.39 -30.33 23.77
N ASN A 16 1.69 -29.11 23.32
CA ASN A 16 1.85 -27.94 24.15
C ASN A 16 0.46 -27.34 24.37
N LYS A 17 -0.03 -27.30 25.63
CA LYS A 17 -1.36 -26.81 26.03
C LYS A 17 -1.70 -25.36 25.59
N LYS A 18 -0.77 -24.67 24.94
CA LYS A 18 -0.95 -23.33 24.37
C LYS A 18 -1.52 -23.42 22.97
N SER A 19 -2.80 -23.12 22.85
CA SER A 19 -3.52 -22.94 21.59
C SER A 19 -3.06 -21.67 20.87
N ILE A 20 -3.48 -21.52 19.61
CA ILE A 20 -3.34 -20.29 18.85
C ILE A 20 -4.09 -19.12 19.50
N TYR A 21 -5.16 -19.40 20.26
CA TYR A 21 -5.95 -18.42 21.00
C TYR A 21 -5.21 -17.84 22.21
N ASP A 22 -4.23 -18.57 22.75
CA ASP A 22 -3.43 -18.10 23.89
C ASP A 22 -2.28 -17.18 23.47
N ARG A 23 -2.12 -16.93 22.15
CA ARG A 23 -1.05 -16.10 21.61
C ARG A 23 -1.55 -14.69 21.37
N ASN A 24 -0.78 -13.70 21.82
CA ASN A 24 -1.06 -12.30 21.51
C ASN A 24 -1.11 -12.08 19.99
N LEU A 25 -2.22 -11.53 19.48
CA LEU A 25 -2.44 -11.24 18.05
C LEU A 25 -1.38 -10.30 17.45
N ASN A 26 -0.77 -9.46 18.28
CA ASN A 26 0.26 -8.50 17.88
C ASN A 26 1.68 -9.05 17.99
N ARG A 27 1.86 -10.33 18.30
CA ARG A 27 3.19 -10.95 18.42
C ARG A 27 4.05 -10.76 17.16
N SER A 28 3.45 -10.82 15.98
CA SER A 28 4.14 -10.66 14.69
C SER A 28 4.21 -9.21 14.21
N LYS A 29 3.80 -8.22 15.02
CA LYS A 29 3.74 -6.81 14.60
C LYS A 29 5.09 -6.29 14.10
N ASN A 30 6.18 -6.71 14.72
CA ASN A 30 7.55 -6.30 14.37
C ASN A 30 8.33 -7.44 13.68
N ALA A 31 7.64 -8.44 13.13
CA ALA A 31 8.31 -9.51 12.41
C ALA A 31 8.80 -8.97 11.06
N GLU A 32 10.12 -8.96 10.87
CA GLU A 32 10.75 -8.57 9.61
C GLU A 32 11.09 -9.80 8.78
N LEU A 33 10.99 -9.64 7.46
CA LEU A 33 11.37 -10.65 6.48
C LEU A 33 12.53 -10.12 5.64
N SER A 34 13.26 -11.03 5.00
CA SER A 34 14.34 -10.66 4.07
C SER A 34 13.79 -9.80 2.93
N ARG A 35 14.42 -8.63 2.71
CA ARG A 35 14.12 -7.75 1.57
C ARG A 35 14.28 -8.46 0.24
N ALA A 36 15.26 -9.36 0.13
CA ALA A 36 15.48 -10.16 -1.08
C ALA A 36 14.29 -11.10 -1.37
N ALA A 37 13.67 -11.68 -0.33
CA ALA A 37 12.50 -12.55 -0.52
C ALA A 37 11.30 -11.75 -1.09
N PHE A 38 11.09 -10.53 -0.58
CA PHE A 38 10.11 -9.61 -1.16
C PHE A 38 10.46 -9.27 -2.62
N ALA A 39 11.71 -8.91 -2.90
CA ALA A 39 12.16 -8.57 -4.25
C ALA A 39 11.90 -9.69 -5.26
N TYR A 40 12.25 -10.94 -4.95
CA TYR A 40 12.01 -12.08 -5.85
C TYR A 40 10.52 -12.34 -6.07
N LEU A 41 9.71 -12.27 -5.02
CA LEU A 41 8.26 -12.42 -5.15
C LEU A 41 7.66 -11.31 -6.02
N PHE A 42 8.08 -10.06 -5.77
CA PHE A 42 7.61 -8.90 -6.49
C PHE A 42 8.00 -8.91 -7.96
N LEU A 43 9.22 -9.37 -8.28
CA LEU A 43 9.66 -9.58 -9.66
C LEU A 43 8.77 -10.59 -10.40
N GLU A 44 8.41 -11.70 -9.77
CA GLU A 44 7.50 -12.67 -10.39
C GLU A 44 6.07 -12.13 -10.50
N MET A 45 5.61 -11.30 -9.55
CA MET A 45 4.32 -10.59 -9.67
C MET A 45 4.28 -9.65 -10.89
N ILE A 46 5.36 -8.91 -11.14
CA ILE A 46 5.51 -8.06 -12.33
C ILE A 46 5.56 -8.93 -13.60
N ALA A 47 6.38 -9.98 -13.62
CA ALA A 47 6.48 -10.89 -14.77
C ALA A 47 5.14 -11.57 -15.08
N TYR A 48 4.39 -11.96 -14.06
CA TYR A 48 3.05 -12.52 -14.19
C TYR A 48 2.06 -11.50 -14.76
N ALA A 49 2.06 -10.26 -14.26
CA ALA A 49 1.22 -9.19 -14.76
C ALA A 49 1.55 -8.88 -16.24
N GLN A 50 2.83 -8.85 -16.59
CA GLN A 50 3.32 -8.56 -17.95
C GLN A 50 2.85 -9.61 -18.97
N LYS A 51 2.85 -10.90 -18.63
CA LYS A 51 2.36 -11.98 -19.52
C LYS A 51 0.91 -11.77 -19.98
N GLY A 52 0.10 -11.10 -19.16
CA GLY A 52 -1.29 -10.81 -19.48
C GLY A 52 -1.54 -9.41 -20.02
N ALA A 53 -0.56 -8.51 -19.97
CA ALA A 53 -0.73 -7.10 -20.32
C ALA A 53 -0.56 -6.86 -21.81
N LYS A 54 -1.41 -5.99 -22.38
CA LYS A 54 -1.33 -5.58 -23.79
C LYS A 54 -0.34 -4.43 -24.02
N ASP A 55 -0.28 -3.52 -23.06
CA ASP A 55 0.55 -2.33 -23.08
C ASP A 55 0.99 -1.97 -21.64
N VAL A 56 1.79 -0.89 -21.52
CA VAL A 56 2.32 -0.43 -20.22
C VAL A 56 1.19 0.02 -19.29
N GLY A 57 0.12 0.62 -19.81
CA GLY A 57 -1.02 1.07 -19.00
C GLY A 57 -1.81 -0.10 -18.41
N ASP A 58 -2.07 -1.15 -19.20
CA ASP A 58 -2.69 -2.40 -18.74
C ASP A 58 -1.79 -3.10 -17.69
N LEU A 59 -0.46 -3.07 -17.87
CA LEU A 59 0.47 -3.58 -16.88
C LEU A 59 0.40 -2.81 -15.56
N GLU A 60 0.41 -1.48 -15.59
CA GLU A 60 0.26 -0.62 -14.40
C GLU A 60 -1.08 -0.86 -13.72
N GLN A 61 -2.17 -0.95 -14.48
CA GLN A 61 -3.50 -1.23 -13.94
C GLN A 61 -3.55 -2.60 -13.24
N ARG A 62 -2.94 -3.63 -13.83
CA ARG A 62 -2.86 -4.96 -13.20
C ARG A 62 -2.02 -4.95 -11.93
N LEU A 63 -0.92 -4.20 -11.90
CA LEU A 63 -0.11 -4.02 -10.70
C LEU A 63 -0.89 -3.29 -9.61
N ASN A 64 -1.62 -2.22 -9.95
CA ASN A 64 -2.52 -1.54 -9.02
C ASN A 64 -3.54 -2.53 -8.43
N GLN A 65 -4.23 -3.31 -9.27
CA GLN A 65 -5.21 -4.31 -8.80
C GLN A 65 -4.63 -5.35 -7.85
N GLN A 66 -3.35 -5.74 -8.01
CA GLN A 66 -2.68 -6.64 -7.07
C GLN A 66 -2.38 -5.96 -5.72
N GLY A 67 -2.12 -4.64 -5.70
CA GLY A 67 -1.90 -3.85 -4.49
C GLY A 67 -3.17 -3.50 -3.73
N TYR A 68 -4.27 -3.27 -4.44
CA TYR A 68 -5.58 -2.90 -3.89
C TYR A 68 -6.06 -3.72 -2.67
N PRO A 69 -6.11 -5.07 -2.74
CA PRO A 69 -6.57 -5.87 -1.60
C PRO A 69 -5.64 -5.76 -0.39
N ILE A 70 -4.34 -5.48 -0.59
CA ILE A 70 -3.39 -5.27 0.51
C ILE A 70 -3.76 -3.98 1.26
N GLY A 71 -4.07 -2.91 0.52
CA GLY A 71 -4.55 -1.64 1.09
C GLY A 71 -5.77 -1.80 1.99
N LEU A 72 -6.80 -2.51 1.50
CA LEU A 72 -8.01 -2.80 2.27
C LEU A 72 -7.70 -3.48 3.61
N ARG A 73 -6.81 -4.48 3.59
CA ARG A 73 -6.43 -5.22 4.81
C ARG A 73 -5.54 -4.39 5.75
N LEU A 74 -4.68 -3.54 5.20
CA LEU A 74 -3.79 -2.68 5.99
C LEU A 74 -4.57 -1.67 6.82
N LEU A 75 -5.67 -1.11 6.30
CA LEU A 75 -6.50 -0.17 7.04
C LEU A 75 -6.97 -0.77 8.38
N ASP A 76 -7.69 -1.90 8.33
CA ASP A 76 -8.23 -2.54 9.53
C ASP A 76 -7.10 -3.04 10.46
N LEU A 77 -6.04 -3.59 9.88
CA LEU A 77 -4.90 -4.11 10.62
C LEU A 77 -4.19 -3.00 11.42
N LEU A 78 -3.96 -1.84 10.81
CA LEU A 78 -3.22 -0.75 11.46
C LEU A 78 -4.09 -0.03 12.49
N LEU A 79 -5.39 0.16 12.22
CA LEU A 79 -6.33 0.72 13.19
C LEU A 79 -6.48 -0.19 14.42
N SER A 80 -6.62 -1.51 14.23
CA SER A 80 -6.75 -2.47 15.34
C SER A 80 -5.46 -2.65 16.15
N ARG A 81 -4.29 -2.44 15.53
CA ARG A 81 -2.97 -2.52 16.19
C ARG A 81 -2.53 -1.23 16.86
N SER A 82 -3.31 -0.15 16.72
CA SER A 82 -3.01 1.11 17.37
C SER A 82 -3.05 0.95 18.89
N PRO A 83 -1.98 1.33 19.62
CA PRO A 83 -1.99 1.30 21.09
C PRO A 83 -2.88 2.40 21.68
N ASN A 84 -3.20 3.44 20.89
CA ASN A 84 -4.08 4.53 21.28
C ASN A 84 -5.49 4.24 20.74
N PRO A 85 -6.51 4.05 21.61
CA PRO A 85 -7.90 3.79 21.20
C PRO A 85 -8.48 4.88 20.30
N LEU A 86 -8.04 6.14 20.45
CA LEU A 86 -8.49 7.25 19.60
C LEU A 86 -7.91 7.16 18.19
N ALA A 87 -6.74 6.53 18.02
CA ALA A 87 -6.14 6.26 16.72
C ALA A 87 -6.62 4.94 16.10
N SER A 88 -7.46 4.17 16.80
CA SER A 88 -8.22 3.04 16.23
C SER A 88 -9.50 3.50 15.53
N ILE A 89 -9.85 4.79 15.64
CA ILE A 89 -11.02 5.35 14.96
C ILE A 89 -10.66 5.58 13.50
N ARG A 90 -11.53 5.07 12.62
CA ARG A 90 -11.43 5.28 11.18
C ARG A 90 -11.46 6.79 10.87
N PRO A 91 -10.52 7.32 10.08
CA PRO A 91 -10.55 8.72 9.66
C PRO A 91 -11.88 9.08 8.97
N THR A 92 -12.44 10.25 9.30
CA THR A 92 -13.72 10.74 8.74
C THR A 92 -13.54 11.96 7.82
N ARG A 93 -12.33 12.51 7.75
CA ARG A 93 -11.93 13.67 6.93
C ARG A 93 -10.79 13.29 5.98
N ILE A 94 -10.72 13.94 4.82
CA ILE A 94 -9.75 13.63 3.77
C ILE A 94 -8.31 13.80 4.28
N LEU A 95 -7.98 14.95 4.86
CA LEU A 95 -6.60 15.24 5.28
C LEU A 95 -6.08 14.27 6.35
N PRO A 96 -6.81 13.95 7.44
CA PRO A 96 -6.42 12.91 8.38
C PRO A 96 -6.22 11.52 7.76
N LEU A 97 -7.05 11.13 6.77
CA LEU A 97 -6.85 9.88 6.05
C LEU A 97 -5.52 9.87 5.28
N LEU A 98 -5.25 10.95 4.54
CA LEU A 98 -4.01 11.06 3.76
C LEU A 98 -2.77 11.14 4.67
N GLN A 99 -2.87 11.81 5.81
CA GLN A 99 -1.81 11.82 6.84
C GLN A 99 -1.60 10.42 7.44
N PHE A 100 -2.67 9.68 7.69
CA PHE A 100 -2.57 8.28 8.13
C PHE A 100 -1.84 7.41 7.10
N ILE A 101 -2.13 7.58 5.81
CA ILE A 101 -1.42 6.89 4.73
C ILE A 101 0.06 7.29 4.73
N ALA A 102 0.35 8.59 4.61
CA ALA A 102 1.70 9.12 4.52
C ALA A 102 2.58 8.81 5.74
N GLN A 103 2.00 8.64 6.93
CA GLN A 103 2.77 8.42 8.16
C GLN A 103 2.73 6.97 8.64
N GLN A 104 1.54 6.37 8.76
CA GLN A 104 1.38 5.06 9.40
C GLN A 104 1.51 3.92 8.39
N VAL A 105 0.80 4.02 7.26
CA VAL A 105 0.86 2.99 6.21
C VAL A 105 2.26 2.94 5.62
N TYR A 106 2.82 4.09 5.24
CA TYR A 106 4.18 4.19 4.71
C TYR A 106 5.24 3.67 5.69
N LYS A 107 5.18 4.08 6.96
CA LYS A 107 6.14 3.59 7.97
C LYS A 107 6.00 2.08 8.18
N HIS A 108 4.79 1.53 8.12
CA HIS A 108 4.59 0.09 8.24
C HIS A 108 5.17 -0.69 7.05
N LEU A 109 5.01 -0.18 5.83
CA LEU A 109 5.47 -0.85 4.61
C LEU A 109 6.96 -0.66 4.35
N PHE A 110 7.49 0.53 4.60
CA PHE A 110 8.80 0.98 4.12
C PHE A 110 9.73 1.43 5.24
N GLY A 111 9.29 1.40 6.50
CA GLY A 111 10.10 1.80 7.67
C GLY A 111 10.28 3.31 7.83
N ARG A 112 9.74 4.13 6.93
CA ARG A 112 9.80 5.60 6.96
C ARG A 112 8.46 6.22 6.51
N PRO A 113 8.12 7.44 6.95
CA PRO A 113 7.00 8.17 6.37
C PRO A 113 7.28 8.55 4.91
N ALA A 114 6.22 8.88 4.17
CA ALA A 114 6.32 9.55 2.88
C ALA A 114 7.02 10.91 3.03
N ASP A 115 7.65 11.38 1.96
CA ASP A 115 8.47 12.58 1.97
C ASP A 115 7.65 13.87 2.00
N ALA A 116 6.50 13.88 1.30
CA ALA A 116 5.57 15.00 1.33
C ALA A 116 4.12 14.58 1.04
N LEU A 117 3.18 15.41 1.47
CA LEU A 117 1.76 15.34 1.16
C LEU A 117 1.30 16.74 0.75
N GLU A 118 0.77 16.87 -0.45
CA GLU A 118 0.30 18.15 -1.00
C GLU A 118 -1.12 18.02 -1.55
N ARG A 119 -1.83 19.15 -1.61
CA ARG A 119 -3.09 19.29 -2.33
C ARG A 119 -2.79 19.92 -3.68
N SER A 120 -3.44 19.46 -4.74
CA SER A 120 -3.34 20.08 -6.05
C SER A 120 -3.84 21.54 -6.00
N GLY A 121 -3.09 22.45 -6.62
CA GLY A 121 -3.49 23.85 -6.75
C GLY A 121 -4.55 24.08 -7.84
N THR A 122 -4.78 23.09 -8.72
CA THR A 122 -5.67 23.21 -9.87
C THR A 122 -6.96 22.41 -9.70
N ASP A 123 -6.93 21.26 -9.01
CA ASP A 123 -8.10 20.42 -8.75
C ASP A 123 -8.30 20.24 -7.23
N PRO A 124 -9.40 20.76 -6.65
CA PRO A 124 -9.65 20.69 -5.22
C PRO A 124 -9.83 19.26 -4.69
N GLY A 125 -10.16 18.29 -5.56
CA GLY A 125 -10.33 16.88 -5.21
C GLY A 125 -9.08 16.03 -5.39
N GLN A 126 -7.99 16.65 -5.82
CA GLN A 126 -6.74 15.97 -6.13
C GLN A 126 -5.69 16.25 -5.06
N TYR A 127 -5.03 15.18 -4.63
CA TYR A 127 -3.96 15.19 -3.63
C TYR A 127 -2.76 14.40 -4.15
N MET A 128 -1.58 14.70 -3.62
CA MET A 128 -0.31 14.12 -4.05
C MET A 128 0.49 13.65 -2.84
N ILE A 129 0.91 12.39 -2.85
CA ILE A 129 1.90 11.86 -1.91
C ILE A 129 3.23 11.70 -2.66
N PHE A 130 4.32 12.17 -2.07
CA PHE A 130 5.64 12.12 -2.67
C PHE A 130 6.50 11.06 -1.99
N ASP A 131 7.19 10.29 -2.80
CA ASP A 131 8.22 9.35 -2.38
C ASP A 131 9.48 9.60 -3.19
N ASN A 132 10.52 10.13 -2.54
CA ASN A 132 11.78 10.47 -3.19
C ASN A 132 12.59 9.23 -3.57
N GLU A 133 12.43 8.14 -2.82
CA GLU A 133 13.22 6.93 -2.97
C GLU A 133 12.36 5.68 -2.77
N PRO A 134 11.41 5.42 -3.68
CA PRO A 134 10.45 4.33 -3.54
C PRO A 134 11.16 2.99 -3.52
N LEU A 135 11.03 2.27 -2.40
CA LEU A 135 11.72 1.00 -2.18
C LEU A 135 11.41 -0.03 -3.26
N VAL A 136 10.20 -0.02 -3.81
CA VAL A 136 9.79 -0.92 -4.90
C VAL A 136 10.62 -0.74 -6.17
N ASN A 137 11.17 0.46 -6.41
CA ASN A 137 12.03 0.74 -7.56
C ASN A 137 13.49 0.35 -7.30
N GLN A 138 13.93 0.30 -6.04
CA GLN A 138 15.31 -0.09 -5.68
C GLN A 138 15.61 -1.57 -5.96
N TYR A 139 14.59 -2.44 -5.91
CA TYR A 139 14.78 -3.90 -6.01
C TYR A 139 14.70 -4.44 -7.44
N ILE A 140 14.41 -3.58 -8.42
CA ILE A 140 14.16 -3.98 -9.80
C ILE A 140 15.21 -3.35 -10.71
N SER A 141 16.05 -4.18 -11.33
CA SER A 141 16.80 -3.78 -12.52
C SER A 141 15.89 -4.05 -13.72
N LEU A 142 15.07 -3.08 -14.08
CA LEU A 142 14.17 -3.22 -15.23
C LEU A 142 15.01 -3.38 -16.51
N PRO A 143 14.69 -4.37 -17.38
CA PRO A 143 15.22 -4.40 -18.74
C PRO A 143 14.97 -3.06 -19.44
N LYS A 144 15.86 -2.65 -20.34
CA LYS A 144 15.79 -1.32 -20.99
C LYS A 144 14.45 -1.08 -21.69
N GLU A 145 13.81 -2.12 -22.22
CA GLU A 145 12.48 -2.03 -22.85
C GLU A 145 11.34 -1.71 -21.86
N LEU A 146 11.55 -1.91 -20.56
CA LEU A 146 10.59 -1.66 -19.47
C LEU A 146 10.99 -0.48 -18.58
N SER A 147 11.98 0.30 -18.99
CA SER A 147 12.46 1.47 -18.23
C SER A 147 11.39 2.54 -18.00
N SER A 148 10.34 2.58 -18.83
CA SER A 148 9.19 3.48 -18.67
C SER A 148 8.10 2.96 -17.71
N LEU A 149 8.20 1.73 -17.22
CA LEU A 149 7.21 1.14 -16.32
C LEU A 149 7.33 1.72 -14.91
N ASN A 150 6.25 2.27 -14.37
CA ASN A 150 6.22 2.65 -12.97
C ASN A 150 5.69 1.50 -12.09
N CYS A 151 6.59 0.68 -11.55
CA CYS A 151 6.24 -0.38 -10.61
C CYS A 151 5.60 0.14 -9.31
N ALA A 152 5.71 1.44 -9.03
CA ALA A 152 4.98 2.07 -7.95
C ALA A 152 3.46 2.06 -8.16
N ALA A 153 2.94 1.71 -9.35
CA ALA A 153 1.51 1.42 -9.55
C ALA A 153 0.98 0.38 -8.55
N PHE A 154 1.81 -0.58 -8.12
CA PHE A 154 1.46 -1.51 -7.04
C PHE A 154 1.19 -0.80 -5.69
N VAL A 155 2.02 0.18 -5.34
CA VAL A 155 1.84 0.99 -4.13
C VAL A 155 0.63 1.93 -4.28
N ALA A 156 0.42 2.48 -5.48
CA ALA A 156 -0.76 3.28 -5.80
C ALA A 156 -2.06 2.48 -5.53
N GLY A 157 -2.10 1.20 -5.94
CA GLY A 157 -3.21 0.31 -5.62
C GLY A 157 -3.41 0.12 -4.12
N MET A 158 -2.35 -0.02 -3.32
CA MET A 158 -2.49 -0.08 -1.86
C MET A 158 -3.11 1.20 -1.29
N ILE A 159 -2.68 2.37 -1.77
CA ILE A 159 -3.24 3.66 -1.35
C ILE A 159 -4.72 3.74 -1.70
N GLU A 160 -5.08 3.35 -2.93
CA GLU A 160 -6.46 3.26 -3.42
C GLU A 160 -7.32 2.37 -2.52
N GLY A 161 -6.82 1.17 -2.20
CA GLY A 161 -7.51 0.24 -1.30
C GLY A 161 -7.70 0.79 0.12
N VAL A 162 -6.76 1.58 0.65
CA VAL A 162 -6.92 2.24 1.95
C VAL A 162 -8.01 3.32 1.88
N CYS A 163 -8.01 4.14 0.83
CA CYS A 163 -9.03 5.18 0.63
C CYS A 163 -10.43 4.61 0.51
N ASP A 164 -10.61 3.61 -0.35
CA ASP A 164 -11.88 2.90 -0.54
C ASP A 164 -12.33 2.21 0.75
N GLY A 165 -11.42 1.48 1.41
CA GLY A 165 -11.70 0.80 2.67
C GLY A 165 -12.15 1.75 3.78
N ALA A 166 -11.67 2.99 3.76
CA ALA A 166 -12.05 4.04 4.70
C ALA A 166 -13.37 4.74 4.32
N GLY A 167 -13.94 4.44 3.16
CA GLY A 167 -15.17 5.09 2.65
C GLY A 167 -14.90 6.43 1.97
N PHE A 168 -13.76 6.58 1.32
CA PHE A 168 -13.37 7.73 0.50
C PHE A 168 -13.08 7.25 -0.92
N PRO A 169 -14.11 6.91 -1.70
CA PRO A 169 -13.89 6.37 -3.04
C PRO A 169 -13.11 7.36 -3.92
N THR A 170 -12.21 6.82 -4.72
CA THR A 170 -11.39 7.57 -5.68
C THR A 170 -11.78 7.28 -7.13
N ASP A 171 -11.51 8.20 -8.05
CA ASP A 171 -11.52 7.93 -9.50
C ASP A 171 -10.36 6.98 -9.90
N GLY A 172 -9.33 6.93 -9.06
CA GLY A 172 -8.17 6.05 -9.15
C GLY A 172 -6.97 6.68 -8.45
N VAL A 173 -5.95 5.87 -8.18
CA VAL A 173 -4.63 6.36 -7.75
C VAL A 173 -3.59 5.97 -8.78
N THR A 174 -2.88 6.95 -9.31
CA THR A 174 -1.82 6.76 -10.32
C THR A 174 -0.46 7.12 -9.76
N ALA A 175 0.58 6.45 -10.24
CA ALA A 175 1.96 6.73 -9.87
C ALA A 175 2.70 7.36 -11.06
N HIS A 176 3.39 8.47 -10.83
CA HIS A 176 4.16 9.17 -11.85
C HIS A 176 5.62 9.30 -11.41
N SER A 177 6.55 8.83 -12.24
CA SER A 177 7.98 9.08 -12.03
C SER A 177 8.30 10.50 -12.49
N VAL A 178 8.87 11.33 -11.60
CA VAL A 178 9.20 12.73 -11.86
C VAL A 178 10.70 13.02 -11.81
N GLY A 179 11.52 12.03 -11.44
CA GLY A 179 12.97 12.21 -11.30
C GLY A 179 13.66 12.65 -12.59
N GLU A 180 13.24 12.13 -13.74
CA GLU A 180 13.81 12.51 -15.05
C GLU A 180 13.36 13.91 -15.52
N GLN A 181 12.18 14.39 -15.09
CA GLN A 181 11.70 15.74 -15.45
C GLN A 181 12.48 16.85 -14.72
N GLU A 182 13.00 16.54 -13.54
CA GLU A 182 13.89 17.45 -12.80
C GLU A 182 15.31 17.52 -13.42
N GLU A 183 15.76 16.50 -14.16
CA GLU A 183 17.07 16.51 -14.86
C GLU A 183 17.16 17.55 -16.00
N GLY A 184 16.02 17.91 -16.60
CA GLY A 184 15.96 18.92 -17.68
C GLY A 184 16.09 20.38 -17.21
N LYS A 185 16.07 20.63 -15.90
CA LYS A 185 16.19 21.97 -15.30
C LYS A 185 17.44 22.05 -14.41
N GLU A 186 18.58 22.34 -15.03
CA GLU A 186 19.83 22.83 -14.39
C GLU A 186 20.34 22.09 -13.14
N GLY A 187 20.19 20.78 -13.08
CA GLY A 187 20.82 19.96 -12.06
C GLY A 187 20.42 18.51 -12.23
N LYS A 188 21.32 17.58 -11.89
CA LYS A 188 20.90 16.19 -11.64
C LYS A 188 19.79 16.26 -10.60
N GLY A 189 18.57 15.87 -10.96
CA GLY A 189 17.48 15.78 -9.98
C GLY A 189 18.00 15.03 -8.77
N MET A 190 17.86 15.61 -7.57
CA MET A 190 18.43 15.03 -6.34
C MET A 190 17.94 13.60 -6.10
N TRP A 191 16.80 13.26 -6.72
CA TRP A 191 16.08 11.99 -6.57
C TRP A 191 15.62 11.46 -7.95
N PRO A 192 16.47 10.73 -8.69
CA PRO A 192 16.11 10.20 -10.02
C PRO A 192 14.96 9.18 -9.96
N GLY A 193 14.74 8.54 -8.80
CA GLY A 193 13.63 7.61 -8.57
C GLY A 193 12.36 8.25 -8.02
N LYS A 194 12.30 9.58 -7.88
CA LYS A 194 11.18 10.27 -7.23
C LYS A 194 9.87 9.95 -7.91
N THR A 195 8.91 9.51 -7.12
CA THR A 195 7.57 9.12 -7.55
C THR A 195 6.51 9.95 -6.84
N VAL A 196 5.49 10.36 -7.59
CA VAL A 196 4.31 11.06 -7.08
C VAL A 196 3.09 10.16 -7.24
N PHE A 197 2.38 9.93 -6.14
CA PHE A 197 1.10 9.24 -6.12
C PHE A 197 -0.03 10.26 -6.17
N LEU A 198 -0.72 10.30 -7.28
CA LEU A 198 -1.82 11.22 -7.54
C LEU A 198 -3.12 10.53 -7.15
N ILE A 199 -3.81 11.11 -6.18
CA ILE A 199 -5.05 10.60 -5.60
C ILE A 199 -6.16 11.57 -6.01
N LYS A 200 -7.15 11.09 -6.77
CA LYS A 200 -8.32 11.90 -7.14
C LYS A 200 -9.57 11.34 -6.48
N PHE A 201 -10.13 12.07 -5.53
CA PHE A 201 -11.38 11.66 -4.86
C PHE A 201 -12.58 11.92 -5.75
N LYS A 202 -13.59 11.05 -5.63
CA LYS A 202 -14.86 11.25 -6.34
C LYS A 202 -15.63 12.47 -5.79
N PRO A 203 -16.50 13.11 -6.60
CA PRO A 203 -17.24 14.30 -6.20
C PRO A 203 -18.02 14.14 -4.88
N GLU A 204 -18.63 12.98 -4.64
CA GLU A 204 -19.41 12.71 -3.42
C GLU A 204 -18.56 12.79 -2.13
N VAL A 205 -17.25 12.55 -2.22
CA VAL A 205 -16.34 12.69 -1.08
C VAL A 205 -16.12 14.15 -0.75
N LEU A 206 -16.04 15.01 -1.76
CA LEU A 206 -15.84 16.45 -1.60
C LEU A 206 -17.10 17.12 -1.06
N GLU A 207 -18.27 16.72 -1.56
CA GLU A 207 -19.56 17.16 -1.03
C GLU A 207 -19.68 16.82 0.47
N ARG A 208 -19.33 15.58 0.85
CA ARG A 208 -19.29 15.19 2.26
C ARG A 208 -18.30 16.02 3.08
N GLU A 209 -17.10 16.23 2.56
CA GLU A 209 -16.04 17.00 3.22
C GLU A 209 -16.49 18.47 3.46
N GLU A 210 -17.22 19.05 2.50
CA GLU A 210 -17.80 20.39 2.62
C GLU A 210 -18.90 20.45 3.68
N ILE A 211 -19.85 19.50 3.66
CA ILE A 211 -20.93 19.41 4.67
C ILE A 211 -20.35 19.31 6.08
N LEU A 212 -19.38 18.42 6.27
CA LEU A 212 -18.72 18.24 7.56
C LEU A 212 -17.88 19.47 7.96
N GLY A 213 -17.45 20.31 7.02
CA GLY A 213 -16.66 21.52 7.31
C GLY A 213 -17.50 22.72 7.76
N ARG A 214 -18.82 22.66 7.54
CA ARG A 214 -19.77 23.73 7.92
C ARG A 214 -20.37 23.52 9.32
N GLY A 215 -20.27 22.31 9.88
CA GLY A 215 -20.71 21.96 11.24
C GLY A 215 -19.57 22.05 12.24
#